data_AF-A0A8H7FDI2-F1
#
_entry.id   AF-A0A8H7FDI2-F1
#
_cell.length_a   1.000
_cell.length_b   1.000
_cell.length_c   1.000
_cell.angle_alpha   90.00
_cell.angle_beta   90.00
_cell.angle_gamma   90.00
#
_symmetry.space_group_name_H-M   'P 1'
#
loop_
_entity.id
_entity.type
_entity.pdbx_description
1 polymer ?
#
loop_
_entity_poly.entity_id
_entity_poly.type
_entity_poly.pdbx_seq_one_letter_code
_entity_poly.pdbx_strand_id
1 'polypeptide(L)'
;MDYILFCTLRLALLLSYILSYDIMCQWLVNLWARVPALPEAIHPMFQKKDLVGKIPQFHLEAHGRKCHSRYSLRLMPGVGHVEGEVIERGWSVLGCAAAQTKEMGPGARHNVLDDICSFANWQKIMDSGNSLFKKMVLAITESIYYWRALRGLEDGLESEHPGCIARWQTMPVDPVSEVDIFPALA
;
A
#
# COMPACT_ATOMS: atom_id res chain seq x y z
N MET A 1 -14.46 3.26 -8.85
CA MET A 1 -13.17 3.61 -8.21
C MET A 1 -12.61 4.90 -8.77
N ASP A 2 -12.41 5.03 -10.09
CA ASP A 2 -11.79 6.20 -10.72
C ASP A 2 -12.40 7.54 -10.29
N TYR A 3 -13.72 7.67 -10.41
CA TYR A 3 -14.45 8.88 -10.02
C TYR A 3 -14.16 9.27 -8.56
N ILE A 4 -14.33 8.32 -7.62
CA ILE A 4 -14.12 8.54 -6.19
C ILE A 4 -12.66 8.94 -5.93
N LEU A 5 -11.70 8.22 -6.52
CA LEU A 5 -10.27 8.52 -6.35
C LEU A 5 -9.95 9.95 -6.79
N PHE A 6 -10.34 10.33 -8.00
CA PHE A 6 -9.99 11.64 -8.53
C PHE A 6 -10.79 12.77 -7.89
N CYS A 7 -12.01 12.52 -7.40
CA CYS A 7 -12.71 13.44 -6.51
C CYS A 7 -11.92 13.68 -5.21
N THR A 8 -11.39 12.62 -4.59
CA THR A 8 -10.57 12.72 -3.36
C THR A 8 -9.25 13.44 -3.62
N LEU A 9 -8.59 13.16 -4.75
CA LEU A 9 -7.28 13.74 -5.07
C LEU A 9 -7.36 15.13 -5.71
N ARG A 10 -8.55 15.62 -6.06
CA ARG A 10 -8.75 16.88 -6.80
C ARG A 10 -8.00 18.07 -6.20
N LEU A 11 -7.92 18.14 -4.87
CA LEU A 11 -7.29 19.26 -4.14
C LEU A 11 -5.95 18.87 -3.49
N ALA A 12 -5.45 17.67 -3.77
CA ALA A 12 -4.16 17.22 -3.29
C ALA A 12 -3.08 17.67 -4.29
N LEU A 13 -2.14 18.49 -3.83
CA LEU A 13 -0.96 18.91 -4.58
C LEU A 13 0.28 18.33 -3.93
N LEU A 14 0.55 17.06 -4.21
CA LEU A 14 1.66 16.29 -3.65
C LEU A 14 2.71 15.96 -4.73
N LEU A 15 3.95 15.76 -4.31
CA LEU A 15 5.03 15.30 -5.20
C LEU A 15 4.83 13.84 -5.67
N SER A 16 4.18 13.01 -4.85
CA SER A 16 3.94 11.60 -5.19
C SER A 16 2.64 11.11 -4.57
N TYR A 17 1.96 10.22 -5.29
CA TYR A 17 0.71 9.59 -4.90
C TYR A 17 0.92 8.09 -4.82
N ILE A 18 0.90 7.55 -3.61
CA ILE A 18 1.03 6.10 -3.40
C ILE A 18 -0.33 5.58 -3.01
N LEU A 19 -0.90 4.74 -3.88
CA LEU A 19 -2.21 4.15 -3.69
C LEU A 19 -2.06 2.67 -3.42
N SER A 20 -2.84 2.14 -2.49
CA SER A 20 -2.97 0.70 -2.27
C SER A 20 -4.39 0.25 -2.60
N TYR A 21 -4.50 -0.86 -3.32
CA TYR A 21 -5.77 -1.50 -3.64
C TYR A 21 -5.54 -2.98 -3.94
N ASP A 22 -6.45 -3.86 -3.51
CA ASP A 22 -6.24 -5.31 -3.60
C ASP A 22 -6.00 -5.73 -5.04
N ILE A 23 -6.82 -5.24 -5.96
CA ILE A 23 -6.69 -5.52 -7.40
C ILE A 23 -5.95 -4.41 -8.16
N MET A 24 -5.01 -3.71 -7.52
CA MET A 24 -4.26 -2.62 -8.14
C MET A 24 -3.59 -3.05 -9.46
N CYS A 25 -3.07 -4.28 -9.53
CA CYS A 25 -2.44 -4.80 -10.75
C CYS A 25 -3.40 -4.97 -11.94
N GLN A 26 -4.70 -5.03 -11.70
CA GLN A 26 -5.72 -5.08 -12.75
C GLN A 26 -6.27 -3.69 -13.03
N TRP A 27 -6.59 -2.96 -11.96
CA TRP A 27 -7.26 -1.66 -12.04
C TRP A 27 -6.38 -0.56 -12.66
N LEU A 28 -5.07 -0.54 -12.33
CA LEU A 28 -4.12 0.49 -12.77
C LEU A 28 -3.82 0.46 -14.26
N VAL A 29 -3.88 -0.73 -14.90
CA VAL A 29 -3.50 -0.96 -16.30
C VAL A 29 -4.20 0.02 -17.24
N ASN A 30 -5.51 0.17 -17.05
CA ASN A 30 -6.36 0.99 -17.92
C ASN A 30 -6.78 2.32 -17.28
N LEU A 31 -6.26 2.67 -16.10
CA LEU A 31 -6.67 3.88 -15.37
C LEU A 31 -6.58 5.14 -16.26
N TRP A 32 -5.42 5.35 -16.88
CA TRP A 32 -5.14 6.55 -17.67
C TRP A 32 -5.91 6.60 -18.98
N ALA A 33 -6.26 5.45 -19.55
CA ALA A 33 -7.15 5.39 -20.71
C ALA A 33 -8.60 5.76 -20.35
N ARG A 34 -9.00 5.59 -19.09
CA ARG A 34 -10.34 5.95 -18.59
C ARG A 34 -10.46 7.39 -18.13
N VAL A 35 -9.35 8.08 -17.79
CA VAL A 35 -9.35 9.48 -17.34
C VAL A 35 -10.12 10.42 -18.30
N PRO A 36 -9.94 10.36 -19.63
CA PRO A 36 -10.68 11.25 -20.54
C PRO A 36 -12.20 11.09 -20.51
N ALA A 37 -12.72 9.95 -20.04
CA ALA A 37 -14.15 9.71 -19.90
C ALA A 37 -14.74 10.29 -18.60
N LEU A 38 -13.91 10.80 -17.68
CA LEU A 38 -14.34 11.45 -16.46
C LEU A 38 -14.67 12.93 -16.71
N PRO A 39 -15.51 13.56 -15.87
CA PRO A 39 -15.71 15.00 -15.91
C PRO A 39 -14.39 15.77 -15.83
N GLU A 40 -14.19 16.75 -16.70
CA GLU A 40 -12.95 17.54 -16.80
C GLU A 40 -12.56 18.19 -15.45
N ALA A 41 -13.56 18.61 -14.67
CA ALA A 41 -13.37 19.23 -13.36
C ALA A 41 -12.68 18.32 -12.31
N ILE A 42 -12.57 17.02 -12.57
CA ILE A 42 -11.89 16.06 -11.70
C ILE A 42 -10.69 15.40 -12.38
N HIS A 43 -10.23 15.89 -13.53
CA HIS A 43 -9.01 15.37 -14.13
C HIS A 43 -7.81 15.60 -13.19
N PRO A 44 -6.88 14.64 -13.08
CA PRO A 44 -5.73 14.78 -12.19
C PRO A 44 -4.83 15.94 -12.63
N MET A 45 -4.39 16.76 -11.67
CA MET A 45 -3.42 17.83 -11.90
C MET A 45 -1.95 17.35 -11.85
N PHE A 46 -1.73 16.04 -11.81
CA PHE A 46 -0.42 15.39 -11.72
C PHE A 46 -0.22 14.41 -12.87
N GLN A 47 1.04 14.05 -13.14
CA GLN A 47 1.36 13.16 -14.25
C GLN A 47 1.23 11.70 -13.85
N LYS A 48 1.06 10.82 -14.85
CA LYS A 48 1.02 9.36 -14.64
C LYS A 48 2.18 8.82 -13.81
N LYS A 49 3.39 9.35 -14.02
CA LYS A 49 4.61 8.92 -13.31
C LYS A 49 4.60 9.25 -11.82
N ASP A 50 3.77 10.21 -11.40
CA ASP A 50 3.71 10.67 -10.01
C ASP A 50 2.78 9.76 -9.18
N LEU A 51 2.03 8.86 -9.81
CA LEU A 51 1.15 7.90 -9.15
C LEU A 51 1.73 6.48 -9.23
N VAL A 52 1.93 5.89 -8.06
CA VAL A 52 2.39 4.53 -7.89
C VAL A 52 1.31 3.70 -7.22
N GLY A 53 0.90 2.62 -7.89
CA GLY A 53 -0.02 1.65 -7.34
C GLY A 53 0.70 0.52 -6.64
N LYS A 54 0.21 0.13 -5.47
CA LYS A 54 0.66 -1.00 -4.65
C LYS A 54 -0.51 -1.89 -4.24
N ILE A 55 -0.21 -3.09 -3.79
CA ILE A 55 -1.20 -4.03 -3.27
C ILE A 55 -0.93 -4.17 -1.76
N PRO A 56 -1.97 -4.11 -0.91
CA PRO A 56 -1.84 -4.40 0.52
C PRO A 56 -1.12 -5.74 0.77
N GLN A 57 -0.30 -5.78 1.81
CA GLN A 57 0.69 -6.84 2.00
C GLN A 57 0.07 -8.22 2.23
N PHE A 58 -1.13 -8.31 2.81
CA PHE A 58 -1.83 -9.57 3.03
C PHE A 58 -2.35 -10.13 1.70
N HIS A 59 -2.90 -9.26 0.84
CA HIS A 59 -3.43 -9.67 -0.46
C HIS A 59 -2.33 -9.98 -1.47
N LEU A 60 -1.17 -9.34 -1.37
CA LEU A 60 -0.09 -9.47 -2.35
C LEU A 60 0.30 -10.92 -2.67
N GLU A 61 0.35 -11.79 -1.66
CA GLU A 61 0.73 -13.21 -1.82
C GLU A 61 -0.23 -13.97 -2.74
N ALA A 62 -1.50 -13.56 -2.82
CA ALA A 62 -2.50 -14.19 -3.68
C ALA A 62 -2.36 -13.80 -5.17
N HIS A 63 -1.54 -12.78 -5.49
CA HIS A 63 -1.38 -12.28 -6.87
C HIS A 63 -0.30 -12.98 -7.67
N GLY A 64 0.54 -13.79 -7.00
CA GLY A 64 1.63 -14.54 -7.60
C GLY A 64 2.85 -13.71 -7.95
N ARG A 65 3.94 -14.40 -8.32
CA ARG A 65 5.30 -13.84 -8.43
C ARG A 65 5.39 -12.56 -9.26
N LYS A 66 4.64 -12.46 -10.36
CA LYS A 66 4.60 -11.27 -11.25
C LYS A 66 4.23 -9.96 -10.53
N CYS A 67 3.50 -10.05 -9.41
CA CYS A 67 3.06 -8.89 -8.65
C CYS A 67 3.92 -8.62 -7.42
N HIS A 68 4.62 -9.63 -6.89
CA HIS A 68 5.29 -9.56 -5.59
C HIS A 68 6.34 -8.45 -5.54
N SER A 69 7.21 -8.32 -6.54
CA SER A 69 8.19 -7.23 -6.55
C SER A 69 7.54 -5.88 -6.86
N ARG A 70 6.85 -5.81 -8.00
CA ARG A 70 6.28 -4.59 -8.57
C ARG A 70 5.29 -3.87 -7.64
N TYR A 71 4.39 -4.63 -7.01
CA TYR A 71 3.30 -4.07 -6.21
C TYR A 71 3.54 -4.15 -4.69
N SER A 72 4.70 -4.64 -4.22
CA SER A 72 5.01 -4.65 -2.79
C SER A 72 5.18 -3.25 -2.22
N LEU A 73 4.50 -3.00 -1.10
CA LEU A 73 4.74 -1.84 -0.24
C LEU A 73 6.10 -1.92 0.46
N ARG A 74 6.60 -3.13 0.78
CA ARG A 74 7.90 -3.32 1.45
C ARG A 74 9.09 -2.93 0.59
N LEU A 75 8.92 -2.97 -0.73
CA LEU A 75 9.95 -2.56 -1.70
C LEU A 75 9.75 -1.14 -2.22
N MET A 76 8.80 -0.38 -1.66
CA MET A 76 8.51 0.99 -2.10
C MET A 76 9.28 2.00 -1.25
N PRO A 77 10.16 2.82 -1.84
CA PRO A 77 10.77 3.93 -1.13
C PRO A 77 9.73 4.94 -0.63
N GLY A 78 9.89 5.43 0.60
CA GLY A 78 9.08 6.50 1.16
C GLY A 78 7.77 6.10 1.85
N VAL A 79 7.37 4.82 1.85
CA VAL A 79 6.13 4.37 2.54
C VAL A 79 6.35 3.89 3.97
N GLY A 80 7.61 3.66 4.38
CA GLY A 80 7.92 3.02 5.66
C GLY A 80 7.41 1.56 5.73
N HIS A 81 7.36 0.99 6.94
CA HIS A 81 6.82 -0.36 7.13
C HIS A 81 5.29 -0.32 7.28
N VAL A 82 4.57 -0.35 6.15
CA VAL A 82 3.11 -0.26 6.08
C VAL A 82 2.53 -1.49 5.37
N GLU A 83 1.43 -2.00 5.93
CA GLU A 83 0.73 -3.18 5.39
C GLU A 83 -0.40 -2.81 4.42
N GLY A 84 -1.03 -1.63 4.56
CA GLY A 84 -2.16 -1.21 3.73
C GLY A 84 -3.54 -1.78 4.12
N GLU A 85 -3.60 -2.69 5.09
CA GLU A 85 -4.82 -3.48 5.42
C GLU A 85 -5.83 -2.78 6.36
N VAL A 86 -5.54 -1.56 6.81
CA VAL A 86 -6.28 -0.95 7.94
C VAL A 86 -7.77 -0.75 7.62
N ILE A 87 -8.11 -0.49 6.36
CA ILE A 87 -9.50 -0.27 5.95
C ILE A 87 -10.34 -1.55 6.13
N GLU A 88 -9.78 -2.73 5.84
CA GLU A 88 -10.46 -4.01 5.95
C GLU A 88 -10.55 -4.50 7.39
N ARG A 89 -9.53 -4.20 8.22
CA ARG A 89 -9.59 -4.51 9.66
C ARG A 89 -10.82 -3.88 10.33
N GLY A 90 -11.25 -2.71 9.85
CA GLY A 90 -12.48 -2.05 10.29
C GLY A 90 -13.76 -2.85 10.01
N TRP A 91 -13.76 -3.75 9.03
CA TRP A 91 -14.93 -4.57 8.70
C TRP A 91 -15.32 -5.52 9.83
N SER A 92 -14.37 -5.98 10.64
CA SER A 92 -14.66 -6.79 11.83
C SER A 92 -15.59 -6.04 12.80
N VAL A 93 -15.34 -4.75 13.03
CA VAL A 93 -16.16 -3.88 13.88
C VAL A 93 -17.52 -3.62 13.23
N LEU A 94 -17.53 -3.34 11.92
CA LEU A 94 -18.76 -3.13 11.16
C LEU A 94 -19.63 -4.40 11.07
N GLY A 95 -19.02 -5.58 11.10
CA GLY A 95 -19.73 -6.86 11.16
C GLY A 95 -20.61 -6.97 12.40
N CYS A 96 -20.12 -6.52 13.55
CA CYS A 96 -20.92 -6.43 14.79
C CYS A 96 -22.07 -5.43 14.64
N ALA A 97 -21.81 -4.28 14.02
CA ALA A 97 -22.82 -3.25 13.78
C ALA A 97 -23.93 -3.70 12.80
N ALA A 98 -23.60 -4.60 11.86
CA ALA A 98 -24.55 -5.11 10.89
C ALA A 98 -25.72 -5.84 11.56
N ALA A 99 -25.46 -6.61 12.62
CA ALA A 99 -26.51 -7.30 13.38
C ALA A 99 -27.42 -6.31 14.12
N GLN A 100 -26.85 -5.26 14.73
CA GLN A 100 -27.59 -4.26 15.49
C GLN A 100 -28.46 -3.36 14.61
N THR A 101 -28.02 -3.10 13.37
CA THR A 101 -28.70 -2.19 12.45
C THR A 101 -29.66 -2.88 11.48
N LYS A 102 -29.83 -4.20 11.59
CA LYS A 102 -30.59 -5.01 10.62
C LYS A 102 -32.07 -4.60 10.52
N GLU A 103 -32.70 -4.32 11.66
CA GLU A 103 -34.13 -3.96 11.74
C GLU A 103 -34.38 -2.45 11.66
N MET A 104 -33.31 -1.64 11.53
CA MET A 104 -33.43 -0.19 11.45
C MET A 104 -33.92 0.24 10.06
N GLY A 105 -34.76 1.28 10.01
CA GLY A 105 -35.12 1.93 8.75
C GLY A 105 -33.89 2.51 8.02
N PRO A 106 -33.92 2.69 6.69
CA PRO A 106 -32.74 3.06 5.90
C PRO A 106 -31.98 4.30 6.39
N GLY A 107 -32.70 5.36 6.79
CA GLY A 107 -32.08 6.58 7.32
C GLY A 107 -31.45 6.38 8.69
N ALA A 108 -32.14 5.69 9.61
CA ALA A 108 -31.61 5.38 10.93
C ALA A 108 -30.37 4.48 10.83
N ARG A 109 -30.41 3.46 9.97
CA ARG A 109 -29.28 2.58 9.69
C ARG A 109 -28.07 3.35 9.17
N HIS A 110 -28.27 4.28 8.24
CA HIS A 110 -27.19 5.12 7.72
C HIS A 110 -26.54 5.91 8.85
N ASN A 111 -27.33 6.67 9.62
CA ASN A 111 -26.82 7.52 10.69
C ASN A 111 -26.01 6.71 11.72
N VAL A 112 -26.52 5.55 12.13
CA VAL A 112 -25.81 4.69 13.10
C VAL A 112 -24.49 4.16 12.54
N LEU A 113 -24.44 3.75 11.26
CA LEU A 113 -23.19 3.30 10.65
C LEU A 113 -22.18 4.45 10.50
N ASP A 114 -22.65 5.66 10.16
CA ASP A 114 -21.81 6.86 10.07
C ASP A 114 -21.24 7.24 11.44
N ASP A 115 -22.05 7.20 12.51
CA ASP A 115 -21.61 7.45 13.88
C ASP A 115 -20.51 6.45 14.31
N ILE A 116 -20.67 5.16 14.00
CA ILE A 116 -19.68 4.12 14.31
C ILE A 116 -18.37 4.38 13.55
N CYS A 117 -18.45 4.72 12.26
CA CYS A 117 -17.27 5.01 11.44
C CYS A 117 -16.57 6.29 11.92
N SER A 118 -17.33 7.33 12.24
CA SER A 118 -16.84 8.61 12.74
C SER A 118 -16.16 8.46 14.10
N PHE A 119 -16.75 7.68 15.02
CA PHE A 119 -16.13 7.36 16.29
C PHE A 119 -14.81 6.61 16.12
N ALA A 120 -14.77 5.60 15.24
CA ALA A 120 -13.54 4.88 14.92
C ALA A 120 -12.45 5.80 14.34
N ASN A 121 -12.82 6.77 13.50
CA ASN A 121 -11.89 7.77 12.97
C ASN A 121 -11.36 8.69 14.07
N TRP A 122 -12.23 9.17 14.96
CA TRP A 122 -11.84 9.97 16.11
C TRP A 122 -10.85 9.22 17.01
N GLN A 123 -11.13 7.96 17.35
CA GLN A 123 -10.22 7.13 18.14
C GLN A 123 -8.84 6.99 17.49
N LYS A 124 -8.78 6.79 16.17
CA LYS A 124 -7.50 6.71 15.43
C LYS A 124 -6.71 8.01 15.53
N ILE A 125 -7.36 9.16 15.43
CA ILE A 125 -6.70 10.47 15.54
C ILE A 125 -6.16 10.64 16.97
N MET A 126 -6.98 10.37 17.98
CA MET A 126 -6.60 10.53 19.38
C MET A 126 -5.49 9.58 19.81
N ASP A 127 -5.50 8.33 19.33
CA ASP A 127 -4.49 7.33 19.68
C ASP A 127 -3.27 7.31 18.73
N SER A 128 -3.27 8.16 17.69
CA SER A 128 -2.20 8.20 16.70
C SER A 128 -0.81 8.40 17.33
N GLY A 129 -0.68 9.29 18.30
CA GLY A 129 0.58 9.54 19.01
C GLY A 129 1.11 8.32 19.76
N ASN A 130 0.24 7.62 20.50
CA ASN A 130 0.62 6.41 21.23
C ASN A 130 0.99 5.28 20.27
N SER A 131 0.20 5.09 19.21
CA SER A 131 0.45 4.11 18.16
C SER A 131 1.80 4.36 17.47
N LEU A 132 2.10 5.60 17.10
CA LEU A 132 3.38 5.98 16.49
C LEU A 132 4.55 5.77 17.45
N PHE A 133 4.39 6.13 18.73
CA PHE A 133 5.43 5.90 19.74
C PHE A 133 5.74 4.41 19.90
N LYS A 134 4.72 3.56 20.04
CA LYS A 134 4.89 2.10 20.12
C LYS A 134 5.60 1.55 18.88
N LYS A 135 5.18 1.99 17.69
CA LYS A 135 5.81 1.58 16.42
C LYS A 135 7.25 2.06 16.30
N MET A 136 7.57 3.26 16.79
CA MET A 136 8.95 3.78 16.79
C MET A 136 9.85 2.94 17.69
N VAL A 137 9.41 2.59 18.91
CA VAL A 137 10.17 1.73 19.82
C VAL A 137 10.45 0.36 19.17
N LEU A 138 9.41 -0.25 18.59
CA LEU A 138 9.55 -1.52 17.85
C LEU A 138 10.52 -1.38 16.67
N ALA A 139 10.36 -0.34 15.85
CA ALA A 139 11.21 -0.11 14.68
C ALA A 139 12.69 0.05 15.05
N ILE A 140 13.00 0.71 16.17
CA ILE A 140 14.39 0.84 16.65
C ILE A 140 14.94 -0.56 16.99
N THR A 141 14.22 -1.36 17.77
CA THR A 141 14.66 -2.72 18.12
C THR A 141 14.82 -3.60 16.88
N GLU A 142 13.84 -3.58 15.99
CA GLU A 142 13.85 -4.35 14.76
C GLU A 142 14.95 -3.90 13.79
N SER A 143 15.26 -2.61 13.72
CA SER A 143 16.34 -2.10 12.86
C SER A 143 17.69 -2.71 13.20
N ILE A 144 17.97 -2.95 14.49
CA ILE A 144 19.21 -3.60 14.93
C ILE A 144 19.22 -5.05 14.45
N TYR A 145 18.08 -5.75 14.59
CA TYR A 145 17.95 -7.13 14.15
C TYR A 145 18.11 -7.25 12.63
N TYR A 146 17.36 -6.46 11.86
CA TYR A 146 17.42 -6.47 10.40
C TYR A 146 18.78 -6.04 9.87
N TRP A 147 19.44 -5.08 10.50
CA TRP A 147 20.81 -4.70 10.12
C TRP A 147 21.79 -5.85 10.31
N ARG A 148 21.72 -6.56 11.44
CA ARG A 148 22.57 -7.75 11.69
C ARG A 148 22.26 -8.89 10.71
N ALA A 149 20.98 -9.14 10.45
CA ALA A 149 20.56 -10.16 9.49
C ALA A 149 21.05 -9.83 8.07
N LEU A 150 20.94 -8.56 7.65
CA LEU A 150 21.45 -8.09 6.37
C LEU A 150 22.97 -8.26 6.29
N ARG A 151 23.71 -7.86 7.33
CA ARG A 151 25.16 -8.06 7.39
C ARG A 151 25.56 -9.52 7.27
N GLY A 152 24.92 -10.41 8.02
CA GLY A 152 25.19 -11.84 7.92
C GLY A 152 24.89 -12.40 6.53
N LEU A 153 23.83 -11.93 5.88
CA LEU A 153 23.52 -12.29 4.49
C LEU A 153 24.58 -11.77 3.52
N GLU A 154 24.98 -10.50 3.64
CA GLU A 154 26.03 -9.89 2.81
C GLU A 154 27.36 -10.64 2.95
N ASP A 155 27.78 -10.93 4.19
CA ASP A 155 29.02 -11.65 4.48
C ASP A 155 28.98 -13.07 3.88
N GLY A 156 27.85 -13.78 4.04
CA GLY A 156 27.64 -15.10 3.45
C GLY A 156 27.71 -15.07 1.93
N LEU A 157 27.00 -14.14 1.29
CA LEU A 157 26.99 -13.96 -0.15
C LEU A 157 28.36 -13.59 -0.72
N GLU A 158 29.13 -12.74 -0.05
CA GLU A 158 30.47 -12.40 -0.51
C GLU A 158 31.44 -13.58 -0.36
N SER A 159 31.23 -14.45 0.64
CA SER A 159 32.04 -15.65 0.84
C SER A 159 31.74 -16.76 -0.19
N GLU A 160 30.46 -16.99 -0.52
CA GLU A 160 30.02 -18.05 -1.43
C GLU A 160 30.02 -17.59 -2.90
N HIS A 161 29.76 -16.30 -3.12
CA HIS A 161 29.60 -15.68 -4.43
C HIS A 161 30.28 -14.29 -4.51
N PRO A 162 31.62 -14.21 -4.49
CA PRO A 162 32.35 -12.94 -4.46
C PRO A 162 31.94 -11.97 -5.59
N GLY A 163 31.74 -10.69 -5.25
CA GLY A 163 31.37 -9.63 -6.18
C GLY A 163 29.92 -9.62 -6.65
N CYS A 164 29.07 -10.56 -6.20
CA CYS A 164 27.66 -10.58 -6.59
C CYS A 164 26.89 -9.35 -6.10
N ILE A 165 27.18 -8.87 -4.89
CA ILE A 165 26.54 -7.70 -4.27
C ILE A 165 26.87 -6.43 -5.06
N ALA A 166 28.16 -6.22 -5.39
CA ALA A 166 28.60 -5.06 -6.17
C ALA A 166 27.93 -5.02 -7.56
N ARG A 167 27.75 -6.19 -8.19
CA ARG A 167 27.02 -6.32 -9.45
C ARG A 167 25.53 -5.95 -9.25
N TRP A 168 24.87 -6.44 -8.22
CA TRP A 168 23.45 -6.12 -7.98
C TRP A 168 23.19 -4.66 -7.62
N GLN A 169 24.10 -4.02 -6.88
CA GLN A 169 23.98 -2.60 -6.53
C GLN A 169 24.07 -1.67 -7.75
N THR A 170 24.68 -2.13 -8.85
CA THR A 170 24.75 -1.39 -10.11
C THR A 170 23.62 -1.76 -11.08
N MET A 171 22.78 -2.74 -10.73
CA MET A 171 21.61 -3.06 -11.55
C MET A 171 20.62 -1.90 -11.50
N PRO A 172 20.06 -1.50 -12.66
CA PRO A 172 19.02 -0.48 -12.68
C PRO A 172 17.82 -1.00 -11.88
N VAL A 173 17.44 -0.26 -10.84
CA VAL A 173 16.16 -0.45 -10.16
C VAL A 173 15.11 0.14 -11.09
N ASP A 174 14.61 -0.66 -12.02
CA ASP A 174 13.54 -0.25 -12.91
C ASP A 174 12.19 -0.68 -12.29
N PRO A 175 11.45 0.23 -11.61
CA PRO A 175 10.19 -0.12 -10.98
C PRO A 175 9.09 -0.50 -11.98
N VAL A 176 9.35 -0.43 -13.29
CA VAL A 176 8.34 -0.61 -14.35
C VAL A 176 8.66 -1.74 -15.34
N SER A 177 9.89 -2.24 -15.43
CA SER A 177 10.30 -3.18 -16.49
C SER A 177 10.82 -4.56 -16.04
N GLU A 178 10.53 -5.01 -14.80
CA GLU A 178 10.81 -6.40 -14.37
C GLU A 178 9.93 -7.44 -15.09
N VAL A 179 10.10 -7.59 -16.40
CA VAL A 179 9.57 -8.71 -17.17
C VAL A 179 10.59 -9.86 -17.19
N ASP A 180 11.89 -9.62 -17.03
CA ASP A 180 12.91 -10.65 -17.32
C ASP A 180 14.17 -10.64 -16.42
N ILE A 181 14.03 -10.56 -15.08
CA ILE A 181 15.23 -10.61 -14.18
C ILE A 181 15.59 -12.03 -13.69
N PHE A 182 14.73 -13.03 -13.91
CA PHE A 182 15.09 -14.43 -13.71
C PHE A 182 15.15 -15.14 -15.06
N PRO A 183 16.35 -15.37 -15.65
CA PRO A 183 16.46 -16.43 -16.62
C PRO A 183 15.99 -17.71 -15.91
N ALA A 184 15.11 -18.45 -16.57
CA ALA A 184 14.68 -19.76 -16.10
C ALA A 184 15.93 -20.55 -15.69
N LEU A 185 16.09 -20.79 -14.39
CA LEU A 185 17.04 -21.76 -13.89
C LEU A 185 16.51 -23.12 -14.34
N ALA A 186 17.05 -23.57 -15.47
CA ALA A 186 17.01 -24.95 -15.93
C ALA A 186 18.07 -25.76 -15.18
#